data_AF-C2BCN9-F1
#
_entry.id   AF-C2BCN9-F1
#
_cell.length_a   1.000
_cell.length_b   1.000
_cell.length_c   1.000
_cell.angle_alpha   90.00
_cell.angle_beta   90.00
_cell.angle_gamma   90.00
#
_symmetry.space_group_name_H-M   'P 1'
#
loop_
_entity.id
_entity.type
_entity.pdbx_description
1 polymer ?
#
loop_
_entity_poly.entity_id
_entity_poly.type
_entity_poly.pdbx_seq_one_letter_code
_entity_poly.pdbx_strand_id
1 'polypeptide(L)' 'DQAFLDRWNSYSKKNLYARDIKFEDVIDNGINIIEKIKNQ' A
#
# COMPACT_ATOMS: atom_id res chain seq x y z
N ASP A 1 -8.20 7.52 7.54
CA ASP A 1 -8.82 6.97 8.77
C ASP A 1 -7.73 6.30 9.60
N GLN A 2 -7.61 6.68 10.88
CA GLN A 2 -6.50 6.24 11.76
C GLN A 2 -6.51 4.72 11.95
N ALA A 3 -7.70 4.12 12.08
CA ALA A 3 -7.88 2.68 12.25
C ALA A 3 -7.38 1.85 11.05
N PHE A 4 -7.28 2.45 9.87
CA PHE A 4 -6.70 1.79 8.70
C PHE A 4 -5.17 1.78 8.78
N LEU A 5 -4.55 2.92 9.13
CA LEU A 5 -3.09 3.03 9.27
C LEU A 5 -2.55 2.09 10.37
N ASP A 6 -3.29 1.94 11.47
CA ASP A 6 -2.92 1.02 12.55
C ASP A 6 -2.93 -0.44 12.07
N ARG A 7 -3.93 -0.82 11.25
CA ARG A 7 -4.00 -2.14 10.63
C ARG A 7 -2.85 -2.36 9.65
N TRP A 8 -2.55 -1.38 8.81
CA TRP A 8 -1.41 -1.43 7.89
C TRP A 8 -0.09 -1.62 8.64
N ASN A 9 0.16 -0.83 9.69
CA ASN A 9 1.38 -0.92 10.49
C ASN A 9 1.51 -2.29 11.18
N SER A 10 0.41 -2.83 11.70
CA SER A 10 0.37 -4.18 12.28
C SER A 10 0.67 -5.28 11.23
N TYR A 11 0.11 -5.13 10.02
CA TYR A 11 0.35 -6.03 8.89
C TYR A 11 1.82 -5.99 8.42
N SER A 12 2.33 -4.80 8.16
CA SER A 12 3.70 -4.55 7.70
C SER A 12 4.74 -5.13 8.67
N LYS A 13 4.56 -4.92 9.98
CA LYS A 13 5.47 -5.48 11.00
C LYS A 13 5.54 -7.01 10.99
N LYS A 14 4.41 -7.68 10.75
CA LYS A 14 4.30 -9.15 10.75
C LYS A 14 4.74 -9.79 9.44
N ASN A 15 4.70 -9.05 8.32
CA ASN A 15 5.04 -9.57 7.01
C ASN A 15 6.45 -9.16 6.60
N LEU A 16 7.35 -10.15 6.44
CA LEU A 16 8.75 -9.92 6.02
C LEU A 16 8.86 -9.16 4.69
N TYR A 17 7.90 -9.33 3.78
CA TYR A 17 7.90 -8.69 2.47
C TYR A 17 7.34 -7.25 2.48
N ALA A 18 6.59 -6.89 3.52
CA ALA A 18 5.95 -5.57 3.62
C ALA A 18 6.55 -4.69 4.73
N ARG A 19 7.56 -5.19 5.44
CA ARG A 19 8.17 -4.52 6.61
C ARG A 19 8.75 -3.15 6.29
N ASP A 20 9.40 -3.02 5.13
CA ASP A 20 10.07 -1.79 4.70
C ASP A 20 9.27 -1.02 3.65
N ILE A 21 8.04 -1.45 3.37
CA ILE A 21 7.16 -0.81 2.39
C ILE A 21 6.30 0.24 3.10
N LYS A 22 6.43 1.49 2.68
CA LYS A 22 5.57 2.57 3.16
C LYS A 22 4.17 2.42 2.57
N PHE A 23 3.17 2.87 3.33
CA PHE A 23 1.79 2.77 2.88
C PHE A 23 1.54 3.62 1.62
N GLU A 24 2.16 4.80 1.57
CA GLU A 24 2.09 5.75 0.46
C GLU A 24 2.56 5.12 -0.85
N ASP A 25 3.68 4.39 -0.82
CA ASP A 25 4.23 3.70 -2.00
C ASP A 25 3.26 2.65 -2.57
N VAL A 26 2.44 2.02 -1.71
CA VAL A 26 1.43 1.04 -2.13
C VAL A 26 0.24 1.72 -2.80
N ILE A 27 -0.18 2.88 -2.27
CA ILE A 27 -1.27 3.67 -2.85
C ILE A 27 -0.86 4.24 -4.20
N ASP A 28 0.34 4.82 -4.29
CA ASP A 28 0.86 5.39 -5.54
C ASP A 28 0.98 4.31 -6.63
N ASN A 29 1.49 3.12 -6.28
CA ASN A 29 1.54 2.00 -7.21
C ASN A 29 0.14 1.54 -7.64
N GLY A 30 -0.82 1.48 -6.71
CA GLY A 30 -2.21 1.12 -7.02
C GLY A 30 -2.86 2.10 -8.01
N ILE A 31 -2.65 3.40 -7.82
CA ILE A 31 -3.13 4.44 -8.73
C ILE A 31 -2.50 4.27 -10.12
N ASN A 32 -1.18 4.09 -10.19
CA ASN A 32 -0.46 3.91 -11.46
C ASN A 32 -0.96 2.68 -12.24
N ILE A 33 -1.27 1.56 -11.56
CA ILE A 33 -1.85 0.38 -12.21
C ILE A 33 -3.23 0.71 -12.80
N ILE A 34 -4.09 1.39 -12.03
CA ILE A 34 -5.42 1.79 -12.51
C ILE A 34 -5.32 2.73 -13.72
N GLU A 35 -4.40 3.69 -13.68
CA GLU A 35 -4.15 4.59 -14.82
C GLU A 35 -3.70 3.84 -16.07
N LYS A 36 -2.80 2.86 -15.91
CA LYS A 36 -2.37 1.99 -17.02
C LYS A 36 -3.53 1.20 -17.61
N ILE A 37 -4.43 0.67 -16.77
CA ILE A 37 -5.63 -0.07 -17.23
C ILE A 37 -6.59 0.86 -17.97
N LYS A 38 -6.79 2.09 -17.51
CA LYS A 38 -7.70 3.06 -18.14
C LYS A 38 -7.19 3.60 -19.47
N ASN A 39 -5.87 3.67 -19.64
CA ASN A 39 -5.21 4.18 -20.84
C ASN A 39 -4.84 3.06 -21.84
N GLN A 40 -5.33 1.84 -21.61
CA GLN A 40 -5.36 0.73 -22.57
C GLN A 40 -6.71 0.71 -23.29
#